data_AF-A0AA41U787-F1
#
_entry.id   AF-A0AA41U787-F1
#
_cell.length_a   1.000
_cell.length_b   1.000
_cell.length_c   1.000
_cell.angle_alpha   90.00
_cell.angle_beta   90.00
_cell.angle_gamma   90.00
#
_symmetry.space_group_name_H-M   'P 1'
#
loop_
_entity.id
_entity.type
_entity.pdbx_description
1 polymer ?
#
loop_
_entity_poly.entity_id
_entity_poly.type
_entity_poly.pdbx_seq_one_letter_code
_entity_poly.pdbx_strand_id
1 'polypeptide(L)'
;MSIKDIAQRTAVLRNLAASINSALANAETELKTALREQKKATGTTKISIELPDATPIGSVTLVQPPPAATVVDEAAWRDWVRSVMPGEIEPTFTVRVRPSTEKALLKSISAASSTVPQWCDPETGEVHNVPGVEVQPRAAYARMTLPADSNQAIAAAWQRGDLAHLVLPALTAGGES
;
A
#
# COMPACT_ATOMS: atom_id res chain seq x y z
N MET A 1 -10.94 25.05 -16.05
CA MET A 1 -11.53 23.79 -15.56
C MET A 1 -12.34 24.09 -14.33
N SER A 2 -13.60 23.64 -14.29
CA SER A 2 -14.44 23.76 -13.10
C SER A 2 -14.04 22.73 -12.04
N ILE A 3 -14.43 22.96 -10.77
CA ILE A 3 -14.25 21.98 -9.68
C ILE A 3 -14.92 20.64 -10.03
N LYS A 4 -16.04 20.70 -10.77
CA LYS A 4 -16.75 19.52 -11.28
C LYS A 4 -15.91 18.74 -12.29
N ASP A 5 -15.23 19.42 -13.23
CA ASP A 5 -14.33 18.78 -14.20
C ASP A 5 -13.13 18.13 -13.50
N ILE A 6 -12.59 18.78 -12.47
CA ILE A 6 -11.49 18.24 -11.66
C ILE A 6 -11.94 16.99 -10.91
N ALA A 7 -13.13 17.01 -10.30
CA ALA A 7 -13.70 15.86 -9.60
C ALA A 7 -14.00 14.70 -10.56
N GLN A 8 -14.58 14.98 -11.74
CA GLN A 8 -14.83 13.99 -12.78
C GLN A 8 -13.52 13.36 -13.28
N ARG A 9 -12.53 14.18 -13.64
CA ARG A 9 -11.19 13.71 -14.03
C ARG A 9 -10.57 12.82 -12.95
N THR A 10 -10.66 13.23 -11.68
CA THR A 10 -10.11 12.47 -10.54
C THR A 10 -10.81 11.12 -10.39
N ALA A 11 -12.15 11.07 -10.50
CA ALA A 11 -12.90 9.83 -10.42
C ALA A 11 -12.53 8.85 -11.55
N VAL A 12 -12.41 9.35 -12.78
CA VAL A 12 -12.03 8.54 -13.94
C VAL A 12 -10.61 8.00 -13.78
N LEU A 13 -9.64 8.86 -13.46
CA LEU A 13 -8.25 8.45 -13.27
C LEU A 13 -8.10 7.41 -12.15
N ARG A 14 -8.84 7.54 -11.06
CA ARG A 14 -8.83 6.57 -9.95
C ARG A 14 -9.34 5.20 -10.41
N ASN A 15 -10.43 5.17 -11.19
CA ASN A 15 -10.98 3.93 -11.72
C ASN A 15 -10.01 3.27 -12.72
N LEU A 16 -9.42 4.04 -13.63
CA LEU A 16 -8.44 3.54 -14.59
C LEU A 16 -7.18 3.01 -13.89
N ALA A 17 -6.66 3.73 -12.89
CA ALA A 17 -5.54 3.26 -12.09
C ALA A 17 -5.85 1.92 -11.41
N ALA A 18 -7.06 1.76 -10.85
CA ALA A 18 -7.47 0.49 -10.26
C ALA A 18 -7.56 -0.64 -11.31
N SER A 19 -8.09 -0.36 -12.50
CA SER A 19 -8.17 -1.34 -13.59
C SER A 19 -6.79 -1.74 -14.13
N ILE A 20 -5.90 -0.77 -14.34
CA ILE A 20 -4.52 -0.99 -14.78
C ILE A 20 -3.74 -1.78 -13.73
N ASN A 21 -3.90 -1.46 -12.44
CA ASN A 21 -3.24 -2.20 -11.36
C ASN A 21 -3.69 -3.67 -11.31
N SER A 22 -4.98 -3.95 -11.51
CA SER A 22 -5.49 -5.32 -11.61
C SER A 22 -4.93 -6.05 -12.83
N ALA A 23 -4.88 -5.39 -13.99
CA ALA A 23 -4.31 -5.98 -15.21
C ALA A 23 -2.80 -6.24 -15.07
N LEU A 24 -2.07 -5.31 -14.44
CA LEU A 24 -0.65 -5.45 -14.13
C LEU A 24 -0.40 -6.64 -13.19
N ALA A 25 -1.20 -6.78 -12.13
CA ALA A 25 -1.08 -7.90 -11.20
C ALA A 25 -1.29 -9.27 -11.89
N ASN A 26 -2.25 -9.35 -12.81
CA ASN A 26 -2.48 -10.54 -13.63
C ASN A 26 -1.29 -10.80 -14.57
N ALA A 27 -0.84 -9.78 -15.30
CA ALA A 27 0.31 -9.89 -16.22
C ALA A 27 1.60 -10.29 -15.49
N GLU A 28 1.86 -9.77 -14.29
CA GLU A 28 2.99 -10.19 -13.47
C GLU A 28 2.89 -11.67 -13.04
N THR A 29 1.67 -12.13 -12.76
CA THR A 29 1.42 -13.54 -12.38
C THR A 29 1.66 -14.47 -13.56
N GLU A 30 1.18 -14.09 -14.75
CA GLU A 30 1.45 -14.80 -16.00
C GLU A 30 2.95 -14.82 -16.33
N LEU A 31 3.62 -13.66 -16.26
CA LEU A 31 5.06 -13.53 -16.48
C LEU A 31 5.88 -14.43 -15.54
N LYS A 32 5.55 -14.43 -14.24
CA LYS A 32 6.21 -15.31 -13.25
C LYS A 32 6.01 -16.79 -13.58
N THR A 33 4.83 -17.17 -14.06
CA THR A 33 4.51 -18.56 -14.43
C THR A 33 5.29 -18.97 -15.68
N ALA A 34 5.24 -18.14 -16.73
CA ALA A 34 5.95 -18.37 -17.99
C ALA A 34 7.47 -18.45 -17.79
N LEU A 35 8.06 -17.56 -16.98
CA LEU A 35 9.50 -17.61 -16.67
C LEU A 35 9.91 -18.90 -15.93
N ARG A 36 9.06 -19.41 -15.04
CA ARG A 36 9.32 -20.68 -14.34
C ARG A 36 9.25 -21.87 -15.30
N GLU A 37 8.29 -21.88 -16.22
CA GLU A 37 8.16 -22.91 -17.24
C GLU A 37 9.33 -22.86 -18.24
N GLN A 38 9.69 -21.66 -18.70
CA GLN A 38 10.83 -21.47 -19.59
C GLN A 38 12.15 -21.94 -18.94
N LYS A 39 12.35 -21.64 -17.65
CA LYS A 39 13.49 -22.16 -16.90
C LYS A 39 13.51 -23.69 -16.87
N LYS A 40 12.37 -24.34 -16.65
CA LYS A 40 12.26 -25.81 -16.66
C LYS A 40 12.56 -26.40 -18.05
N ALA A 41 12.10 -25.75 -19.10
CA ALA A 41 12.23 -26.26 -20.48
C ALA A 41 13.62 -26.02 -21.08
N THR A 42 14.23 -24.86 -20.83
CA THR A 42 15.43 -24.39 -21.55
C THR A 42 16.59 -24.00 -20.65
N GLY A 43 16.38 -23.91 -19.33
CA GLY A 43 17.38 -23.41 -18.38
C GLY A 43 17.56 -21.88 -18.40
N THR A 44 17.00 -21.18 -19.39
CA THR A 44 17.10 -19.73 -19.53
C THR A 44 16.34 -19.00 -18.42
N THR A 45 17.00 -18.04 -17.79
CA THR A 45 16.44 -17.23 -16.69
C THR A 45 16.22 -15.77 -17.05
N LYS A 46 16.68 -15.32 -18.22
CA LYS A 46 16.63 -13.91 -18.64
C LYS A 46 15.98 -13.76 -20.01
N ILE A 47 15.06 -12.80 -20.13
CA ILE A 47 14.41 -12.42 -21.39
C ILE A 47 14.59 -10.91 -21.59
N SER A 48 14.93 -10.47 -22.80
CA SER A 48 14.94 -9.05 -23.18
C SER A 48 13.54 -8.57 -23.57
N ILE A 49 13.22 -7.32 -23.27
CA ILE A 49 11.95 -6.68 -23.61
C ILE A 49 12.24 -5.55 -24.58
N GLU A 50 11.49 -5.51 -25.68
CA GLU A 50 11.58 -4.53 -26.75
C GLU A 50 10.18 -3.95 -27.04
N LEU A 51 10.15 -2.71 -27.53
CA LEU A 51 8.96 -2.10 -28.09
C LEU A 51 8.64 -2.69 -29.48
N PRO A 52 7.43 -2.46 -30.02
CA PRO A 52 7.06 -2.94 -31.36
C PRO A 52 7.97 -2.43 -32.48
N ASP A 53 8.67 -1.31 -32.26
CA ASP A 53 9.66 -0.73 -33.17
C ASP A 53 11.08 -1.30 -32.94
N ALA A 54 11.19 -2.40 -32.19
CA ALA A 54 12.44 -3.07 -31.79
C ALA A 54 13.35 -2.24 -30.86
N THR A 55 12.87 -1.13 -30.28
CA THR A 55 13.64 -0.38 -29.30
C THR A 55 13.74 -1.16 -27.98
N PRO A 56 14.94 -1.44 -27.44
CA PRO A 56 15.08 -2.17 -26.19
C PRO A 56 14.62 -1.33 -24.99
N ILE A 57 13.78 -1.91 -24.14
CA ILE A 57 13.24 -1.24 -22.93
C ILE A 57 13.64 -1.92 -21.62
N GLY A 58 14.23 -3.11 -21.68
CA GLY A 58 14.80 -3.73 -20.50
C GLY A 58 14.96 -5.23 -20.61
N SER A 59 15.09 -5.90 -19.46
CA SER A 59 15.13 -7.35 -19.38
C SER A 59 14.50 -7.83 -18.08
N VAL A 60 13.81 -8.98 -18.12
CA VAL A 60 13.30 -9.67 -16.93
C VAL A 60 14.19 -10.85 -16.63
N THR A 61 14.63 -10.97 -15.38
CA THR A 61 15.44 -12.10 -14.92
C THR A 61 14.77 -12.81 -13.75
N LEU A 62 14.66 -14.13 -13.83
CA LEU A 62 14.21 -14.99 -12.73
C LEU A 62 15.35 -15.16 -11.72
N VAL A 63 15.34 -14.33 -10.69
CA VAL A 63 16.29 -14.41 -9.57
C VAL A 63 15.83 -15.51 -8.59
N GLN A 64 16.71 -16.47 -8.31
CA GLN A 64 16.53 -17.41 -7.20
C GLN A 64 17.47 -17.01 -6.07
N PRO A 65 16.96 -16.47 -4.96
CA PRO A 65 17.81 -16.22 -3.79
C PRO A 65 18.33 -17.55 -3.23
N PRO A 66 19.52 -17.55 -2.62
CA PRO A 66 20.03 -18.73 -1.92
C PRO A 66 19.07 -19.13 -0.79
N PRO A 67 19.05 -20.41 -0.39
CA PRO A 67 18.21 -20.88 0.71
C PRO A 67 18.53 -20.11 1.99
N ALA A 68 17.54 -19.39 2.51
CA ALA A 68 17.63 -18.68 3.77
C ALA A 68 16.99 -19.52 4.88
N ALA A 69 17.75 -19.82 5.92
CA ALA A 69 17.20 -20.44 7.12
C ALA A 69 16.25 -19.46 7.79
N THR A 70 15.01 -19.90 8.04
CA THR A 70 14.02 -19.11 8.77
C THR A 70 13.59 -19.92 9.97
N VAL A 71 13.44 -19.27 11.12
CA VAL A 71 12.90 -19.91 12.32
C VAL A 71 11.40 -20.09 12.11
N VAL A 72 10.96 -21.35 11.96
CA VAL A 72 9.54 -21.70 11.75
C VAL A 72 8.79 -21.90 13.07
N ASP A 73 9.50 -22.22 14.14
CA ASP A 73 8.98 -22.34 15.50
C ASP A 73 9.94 -21.63 16.45
N GLU A 74 9.54 -20.45 16.89
CA GLU A 74 10.36 -19.59 17.71
C GLU A 74 10.52 -20.12 19.14
N ALA A 75 9.54 -20.84 19.67
CA ALA A 75 9.63 -21.42 21.01
C ALA A 75 10.60 -22.60 21.03
N ALA A 76 10.44 -23.54 20.11
CA ALA A 76 11.32 -24.70 19.99
C ALA A 76 12.77 -24.28 19.67
N TRP A 77 12.94 -23.27 18.82
CA TRP A 77 14.26 -22.71 18.52
C TRP A 77 14.92 -22.10 19.76
N ARG A 78 14.18 -21.27 20.51
CA ARG A 78 14.71 -20.64 21.73
C ARG A 78 15.07 -21.66 22.81
N ASP A 79 14.27 -22.70 22.99
CA ASP A 79 14.58 -23.76 23.97
C ASP A 79 15.80 -24.59 23.56
N TRP A 80 15.97 -24.85 22.26
CA TRP A 80 17.18 -25.48 21.74
C TRP A 80 18.41 -24.60 21.93
N VAL A 81 18.32 -23.30 21.60
CA VAL A 81 19.41 -22.33 21.82
C VAL A 81 19.74 -22.22 23.31
N ARG A 82 18.74 -22.23 24.20
CA ARG A 82 18.96 -22.22 25.66
C ARG A 82 19.76 -23.42 26.13
N SER A 83 19.48 -24.58 25.54
CA SER A 83 20.14 -25.84 25.87
C SER A 83 21.58 -25.92 25.33
N VAL A 84 21.80 -25.46 24.09
CA VAL A 84 23.09 -25.63 23.39
C VAL A 84 24.04 -24.44 23.60
N MET A 85 23.50 -23.23 23.71
CA MET A 85 24.25 -21.96 23.82
C MET A 85 23.61 -21.05 24.89
N PRO A 86 23.69 -21.41 26.18
CA PRO A 86 23.02 -20.68 27.26
C PRO A 86 23.50 -19.22 27.43
N GLY A 87 24.72 -18.89 26.96
CA GLY A 87 25.28 -17.53 26.99
C GLY A 87 24.72 -16.57 25.93
N GLU A 88 24.01 -17.09 24.93
CA GLU A 88 23.45 -16.29 23.81
C GLU A 88 21.98 -15.88 24.06
N ILE A 89 21.45 -16.12 25.27
CA ILE A 89 20.10 -15.71 25.64
C ILE A 89 20.18 -14.51 26.59
N GLU A 90 19.78 -13.35 26.08
CA GLU A 90 19.57 -12.15 26.89
C GLU A 90 18.09 -12.02 27.29
N PRO A 91 17.74 -12.14 28.58
CA PRO A 91 16.36 -11.94 29.04
C PRO A 91 16.01 -10.45 29.07
N THR A 92 15.35 -9.95 28.02
CA THR A 92 14.83 -8.58 28.01
C THR A 92 13.47 -8.49 28.71
N PHE A 93 13.43 -7.87 29.90
CA PHE A 93 12.17 -7.48 30.55
C PHE A 93 11.67 -6.17 29.95
N THR A 94 10.75 -6.24 28.98
CA THR A 94 10.14 -5.04 28.40
C THR A 94 8.83 -4.72 29.10
N VAL A 95 8.76 -3.58 29.81
CA VAL A 95 7.50 -3.02 30.29
C VAL A 95 6.85 -2.29 29.10
N ARG A 96 5.72 -2.82 28.61
CA ARG A 96 4.90 -2.15 27.57
C ARG A 96 3.53 -1.82 28.13
N VAL A 97 3.03 -0.65 27.74
CA VAL A 97 1.59 -0.34 27.87
C VAL A 97 0.83 -1.31 26.96
N ARG A 98 -0.29 -1.86 27.44
CA ARG A 98 -1.10 -2.78 26.63
C ARG A 98 -1.65 -2.02 25.41
N PRO A 99 -1.57 -2.57 24.19
CA PRO A 99 -1.96 -1.87 22.96
C PRO A 99 -3.45 -1.49 22.94
N SER A 100 -4.30 -2.25 23.63
CA SER A 100 -5.71 -1.90 23.80
C SER A 100 -5.90 -0.67 24.71
N THR A 101 -5.11 -0.56 25.77
CA THR A 101 -5.11 0.58 26.70
C THR A 101 -4.55 1.83 26.03
N GLU A 102 -3.45 1.69 25.28
CA GLU A 102 -2.87 2.78 24.49
C GLU A 102 -3.88 3.33 23.47
N LYS A 103 -4.54 2.46 22.70
CA LYS A 103 -5.59 2.87 21.74
C LYS A 103 -6.78 3.53 22.43
N ALA A 104 -7.22 3.03 23.58
CA ALA A 104 -8.33 3.61 24.33
C ALA A 104 -7.98 4.99 24.92
N LEU A 105 -6.75 5.15 25.42
CA LEU A 105 -6.23 6.41 25.95
C LEU A 105 -6.10 7.47 24.84
N LEU A 106 -5.49 7.10 23.71
CA LEU A 106 -5.37 8.01 22.56
C LEU A 106 -6.74 8.37 21.97
N LYS A 107 -7.68 7.42 21.94
CA LYS A 107 -9.05 7.67 21.49
C LYS A 107 -9.80 8.63 22.42
N SER A 108 -9.68 8.45 23.74
CA SER A 108 -10.33 9.33 24.73
C SER A 108 -9.75 10.75 24.72
N ILE A 109 -8.41 10.88 24.63
CA ILE A 109 -7.76 12.19 24.47
C ILE A 109 -8.21 12.88 23.17
N SER A 110 -8.33 12.13 22.07
CA SER A 110 -8.81 12.69 20.79
C SER A 110 -10.30 13.05 20.80
N ALA A 111 -11.11 12.39 21.63
CA ALA A 111 -12.55 12.62 21.74
C ALA A 111 -12.89 13.82 22.65
N ALA A 112 -12.01 14.15 23.60
CA ALA A 112 -12.15 15.31 24.48
C ALA A 112 -12.06 16.66 23.73
N SER A 113 -11.75 16.65 22.42
CA SER A 113 -11.76 17.79 21.51
C SER A 113 -11.03 19.05 22.04
N SER A 114 -10.07 18.83 22.93
CA SER A 114 -9.32 19.87 23.62
C SER A 114 -7.91 19.92 23.04
N THR A 115 -7.42 21.12 22.75
CA THR A 115 -6.07 21.39 22.26
C THR A 115 -4.98 20.97 23.26
N VAL A 116 -5.37 20.65 24.50
CA VAL A 116 -4.50 20.14 25.57
C VAL A 116 -4.76 18.64 25.74
N PRO A 117 -3.72 17.78 25.78
CA PRO A 117 -3.83 16.33 25.94
C PRO A 117 -4.31 15.96 27.35
N GLN A 118 -5.60 16.09 27.59
CA GLN A 118 -6.22 15.75 28.87
C GLN A 118 -6.93 14.41 28.75
N TRP A 119 -6.59 13.50 29.65
CA TRP A 119 -7.31 12.25 29.84
C TRP A 119 -8.13 12.36 31.13
N CYS A 120 -9.43 12.09 31.03
CA CYS A 120 -10.31 12.03 32.18
C CYS A 120 -10.45 10.57 32.62
N ASP A 121 -10.15 10.30 33.89
CA ASP A 121 -10.35 8.99 34.47
C ASP A 121 -11.86 8.70 34.57
N PRO A 122 -12.36 7.60 33.97
CA PRO A 122 -13.78 7.31 33.91
C PRO A 122 -14.38 6.84 35.24
N GLU A 123 -13.58 6.46 36.23
CA GLU A 123 -14.03 5.99 37.55
C GLU A 123 -13.97 7.08 38.61
N THR A 124 -12.99 7.99 38.53
CA THR A 124 -12.80 9.07 39.50
C THR A 124 -13.22 10.44 39.00
N GLY A 125 -13.38 10.61 37.68
CA GLY A 125 -13.68 11.90 37.06
C GLY A 125 -12.51 12.90 37.08
N GLU A 126 -11.32 12.45 37.45
CA GLU A 126 -10.14 13.31 37.58
C GLU A 126 -9.48 13.53 36.21
N VAL A 127 -9.16 14.79 35.90
CA VAL A 127 -8.56 15.18 34.61
C VAL A 127 -7.05 15.22 34.75
N HIS A 128 -6.36 14.26 34.13
CA HIS A 128 -4.92 14.19 34.08
C HIS A 128 -4.37 14.81 32.79
N ASN A 129 -3.35 15.67 32.92
CA ASN A 129 -2.57 16.11 31.77
C ASN A 129 -1.59 14.99 31.37
N VAL A 130 -1.63 14.54 30.12
CA VAL A 130 -0.79 13.42 29.65
C VAL A 130 0.50 13.96 29.05
N PRO A 131 1.66 13.81 29.72
CA PRO A 131 2.94 14.28 29.18
C PRO A 131 3.33 13.51 27.92
N GLY A 132 3.83 14.21 26.91
CA GLY A 132 4.35 13.62 25.66
C GLY A 132 3.31 13.35 24.57
N VAL A 133 2.04 13.79 24.75
CA VAL A 133 0.99 13.67 23.72
C VAL A 133 0.69 15.05 23.14
N GLU A 134 0.72 15.19 21.82
CA GLU A 134 0.35 16.42 21.12
C GLU A 134 -0.94 16.19 20.33
N VAL A 135 -1.96 17.02 20.55
CA VAL A 135 -3.22 16.98 19.80
C VAL A 135 -3.15 18.00 18.68
N GLN A 136 -2.70 17.57 17.50
CA GLN A 136 -2.72 18.42 16.31
C GLN A 136 -4.10 18.37 15.64
N PRO A 137 -4.68 19.52 15.23
CA PRO A 137 -5.89 19.53 14.42
C PRO A 137 -5.60 18.80 13.10
N ARG A 138 -6.38 17.74 12.82
CA ARG A 138 -6.23 17.00 11.56
C ARG A 138 -6.51 17.95 10.40
N ALA A 139 -5.60 17.98 9.43
CA ALA A 139 -5.79 18.73 8.20
C ALA A 139 -7.11 18.30 7.51
N ALA A 140 -7.85 19.28 6.99
CA ALA A 140 -9.04 19.01 6.20
C ALA A 140 -8.66 18.16 4.97
N TYR A 141 -9.38 17.06 4.73
CA TYR A 141 -9.17 16.20 3.58
C TYR A 141 -10.41 16.15 2.70
N ALA A 142 -10.21 16.12 1.38
CA ALA A 142 -11.29 15.90 0.44
C ALA A 142 -11.67 14.41 0.44
N ARG A 143 -12.94 14.09 0.74
CA ARG A 143 -13.49 12.74 0.64
C ARG A 143 -14.31 12.63 -0.64
N MET A 144 -13.86 11.79 -1.57
CA MET A 144 -14.62 11.43 -2.76
C MET A 144 -15.31 10.08 -2.52
N THR A 145 -16.64 10.07 -2.58
CA THR A 145 -17.45 8.85 -2.46
C THR A 145 -18.07 8.56 -3.82
N LEU A 146 -17.76 7.39 -4.38
CA LEU A 146 -18.36 6.91 -5.62
C LEU A 146 -19.36 5.78 -5.26
N PRO A 147 -20.61 5.82 -5.75
CA PRO A 147 -21.54 4.70 -5.65
C PRO A 147 -20.93 3.40 -6.21
N ALA A 148 -21.37 2.24 -5.71
CA ALA A 148 -20.80 0.93 -6.07
C ALA A 148 -20.73 0.67 -7.60
N ASP A 149 -21.78 1.04 -8.33
CA ASP A 149 -21.90 0.80 -9.77
C ASP A 149 -21.13 1.82 -10.64
N SER A 150 -20.60 2.87 -10.02
CA SER A 150 -19.91 3.94 -10.74
C SER A 150 -18.68 3.44 -11.49
N ASN A 151 -18.02 2.41 -10.95
CA ASN A 151 -16.85 1.83 -11.58
C ASN A 151 -17.16 1.19 -12.94
N GLN A 152 -18.28 0.48 -13.04
CA GLN A 152 -18.70 -0.16 -14.29
C GLN A 152 -19.15 0.89 -15.32
N ALA A 153 -19.85 1.92 -14.87
CA ALA A 153 -20.26 3.03 -15.73
C ALA A 153 -19.05 3.81 -16.29
N ILE A 154 -18.05 4.10 -15.43
CA ILE A 154 -16.81 4.77 -15.84
C ILE A 154 -16.01 3.89 -16.81
N ALA A 155 -15.87 2.59 -16.52
CA ALA A 155 -15.16 1.67 -17.40
C ALA A 155 -15.83 1.57 -18.79
N ALA A 156 -17.16 1.49 -18.83
CA ALA A 156 -17.90 1.45 -20.09
C ALA A 156 -17.76 2.77 -20.89
N ALA A 157 -17.79 3.92 -20.21
CA ALA A 157 -17.57 5.22 -20.85
C ALA A 157 -16.12 5.41 -21.32
N TRP A 158 -15.14 4.83 -20.63
CA TRP A 158 -13.76 4.80 -21.08
C TRP A 158 -13.59 3.97 -22.36
N GLN A 159 -14.13 2.75 -22.38
CA GLN A 159 -14.07 1.86 -23.54
C GLN A 159 -14.69 2.45 -24.80
N ARG A 160 -15.75 3.27 -24.65
CA ARG A 160 -16.37 4.00 -25.76
C ARG A 160 -15.61 5.26 -26.20
N GLY A 161 -14.59 5.69 -25.45
CA GLY A 161 -13.83 6.91 -25.73
C GLY A 161 -14.46 8.20 -25.22
N ASP A 162 -15.63 8.14 -24.56
CA ASP A 162 -16.38 9.31 -24.07
C ASP A 162 -15.57 10.16 -23.06
N LEU A 163 -14.59 9.54 -22.39
CA LEU A 163 -13.78 10.16 -21.33
C LEU A 163 -12.37 10.58 -21.79
N ALA A 164 -12.05 10.44 -23.08
CA ALA A 164 -10.73 10.75 -23.62
C ALA A 164 -10.26 12.18 -23.30
N HIS A 165 -11.19 13.14 -23.39
CA HIS A 165 -10.95 14.57 -23.09
C HIS A 165 -10.61 14.86 -21.62
N LEU A 166 -10.90 13.95 -20.69
CA LEU A 166 -10.58 14.11 -19.26
C LEU A 166 -9.23 13.52 -18.88
N VAL A 167 -8.80 12.46 -19.57
CA VAL A 167 -7.69 11.60 -19.13
C VAL A 167 -6.45 11.79 -19.97
N LEU A 168 -6.61 11.89 -21.28
CA LEU A 168 -5.46 12.01 -22.16
C LEU A 168 -4.82 13.38 -21.93
N PRO A 169 -3.48 13.46 -21.78
CA PRO A 169 -2.81 14.74 -21.96
C PRO A 169 -3.23 15.25 -23.34
N ALA A 170 -3.54 16.56 -23.45
CA ALA A 170 -3.79 17.15 -24.74
C ALA A 170 -2.63 16.73 -25.65
N LEU A 171 -2.93 15.92 -26.66
CA LEU A 171 -2.07 15.83 -27.83
C LEU A 171 -2.15 17.25 -28.38
N THR A 172 -1.24 18.12 -27.97
CA THR A 172 -0.92 19.29 -28.79
C THR A 172 -0.46 18.66 -30.09
N ALA A 173 -1.39 18.53 -31.03
CA ALA A 173 -1.08 18.33 -32.42
C ALA A 173 0.04 19.33 -32.69
N GLY A 174 1.24 18.81 -32.99
CA GLY A 174 2.39 19.65 -33.29
C GLY A 174 1.94 20.63 -34.36
N GLY A 175 1.77 21.88 -33.95
CA GLY A 175 1.41 22.96 -34.85
C GLY A 175 2.59 23.19 -35.78
N GLU A 176 2.32 22.95 -37.05
CA GLU A 176 3.17 23.12 -38.22
C GLU A 176 3.75 24.55 -38.32
N SER A 177 5.06 24.65 -38.57
CA SER A 177 5.72 25.46 -39.62
C SER A 177 7.19 25.72 -39.26
#